data_AF-A0A1E3WC35-F1
#
_entry.id   AF-A0A1E3WC35-F1
#
_cell.length_a   1.000
_cell.length_b   1.000
_cell.length_c   1.000
_cell.angle_alpha   90.00
_cell.angle_beta   90.00
_cell.angle_gamma   90.00
#
_symmetry.space_group_name_H-M   'P 1'
#
loop_
_entity.id
_entity.type
_entity.pdbx_description
1 polymer ?
#
loop_
_entity_poly.entity_id
_entity_poly.type
_entity_poly.pdbx_seq_one_letter_code
_entity_poly.pdbx_strand_id
1 'polypeptide(L)'
;MAHATGFTVHDSLIGEGVADAAAPKVEIGFLVHPDLDVTIEGATATLARDGEVLLRVTGRDGLGLTLHGGEHEPARGWYSERFGSLRPAPQLVFKPQGNSRRFEIELEVVAAPPRQSNKKSNGRNRAAKAPLVLETAAPGR
;
A
#
# COMPACT_ATOMS: atom_id res chain seq x y z
N MET A 1 -6.42 -13.60 -20.52
CA MET A 1 -6.52 -12.81 -19.29
C MET A 1 -5.43 -11.77 -19.34
N ALA A 2 -5.76 -10.48 -19.33
CA ALA A 2 -4.75 -9.43 -19.32
C ALA A 2 -4.16 -9.36 -17.91
N HIS A 3 -2.85 -9.63 -17.78
CA HIS A 3 -2.11 -9.31 -16.57
C HIS A 3 -2.04 -7.78 -16.50
N ALA A 4 -2.48 -7.19 -15.39
CA ALA A 4 -2.28 -5.76 -15.19
C ALA A 4 -0.77 -5.53 -15.04
N THR A 5 -0.14 -4.99 -16.07
CA THR A 5 1.23 -4.49 -15.98
C THR A 5 1.20 -3.26 -15.09
N GLY A 6 2.14 -3.18 -14.14
CA GLY A 6 2.35 -1.97 -13.36
C GLY A 6 2.64 -0.77 -14.27
N PHE A 7 2.58 0.43 -13.71
CA PHE A 7 2.87 1.66 -14.44
C PHE A 7 3.46 2.71 -13.52
N THR A 8 4.14 3.68 -14.12
CA THR A 8 4.74 4.80 -13.42
C THR A 8 4.07 6.10 -13.82
N VAL A 9 3.77 6.93 -12.83
CA VAL A 9 3.31 8.31 -13.01
C VAL A 9 4.41 9.24 -12.55
N HIS A 10 4.75 10.23 -13.37
CA HIS A 10 5.64 11.32 -13.01
C HIS A 10 4.81 12.58 -12.86
N ASP A 11 4.87 13.19 -11.68
CA ASP A 11 4.19 14.44 -11.36
C ASP A 11 5.23 15.56 -11.18
N SER A 12 5.02 16.65 -11.91
CA SER A 12 5.92 17.81 -11.94
C SER A 12 5.15 19.05 -11.52
N LEU A 13 5.51 19.57 -10.35
CA LEU A 13 4.90 20.76 -9.77
C LEU A 13 5.88 21.93 -9.90
N ILE A 14 5.42 23.04 -10.47
CA ILE A 14 6.22 24.24 -10.68
C ILE A 14 5.61 25.38 -9.86
N GLY A 15 6.36 25.88 -8.88
CA GLY A 15 5.96 27.05 -8.09
C GLY A 15 6.13 28.35 -8.89
N GLU A 16 5.10 29.19 -8.89
CA GLU A 16 5.16 30.53 -9.49
C GLU A 16 5.94 31.54 -8.60
N GLY A 17 6.65 32.48 -9.24
CA GLY A 17 7.31 33.62 -8.58
C GLY A 17 8.54 34.14 -9.33
N VAL A 18 9.19 35.19 -8.82
CA VAL A 18 10.41 35.80 -9.42
C VAL A 18 11.67 35.08 -8.93
N ALA A 19 12.62 34.73 -9.81
CA ALA A 19 13.78 33.88 -9.53
C ALA A 19 14.63 34.28 -8.30
N ASP A 20 14.62 35.56 -7.92
CA ASP A 20 15.39 36.11 -6.79
C ASP A 20 14.59 36.26 -5.48
N ALA A 21 13.31 35.89 -5.47
CA ALA A 21 12.52 35.82 -4.25
C ALA A 21 12.80 34.51 -3.49
N ALA A 22 12.78 34.56 -2.16
CA ALA A 22 12.87 33.36 -1.31
C ALA A 22 11.89 32.28 -1.83
N ALA A 23 12.36 31.03 -1.94
CA ALA A 23 11.53 29.97 -2.47
C ALA A 23 10.26 29.79 -1.61
N PRO A 24 9.11 29.52 -2.24
CA PRO A 24 7.87 29.36 -1.51
C PRO A 24 8.00 28.14 -0.58
N LYS A 25 7.60 28.32 0.68
CA LYS A 25 7.49 27.21 1.64
C LYS A 25 6.26 26.38 1.29
N VAL A 26 6.39 25.50 0.32
CA VAL A 26 5.33 24.59 -0.10
C VAL A 26 5.51 23.23 0.56
N GLU A 27 4.39 22.59 0.91
CA GLU A 27 4.32 21.19 1.30
C GLU A 27 3.50 20.46 0.23
N ILE A 28 4.00 19.32 -0.25
CA ILE A 28 3.28 18.49 -1.24
C ILE A 28 2.78 17.25 -0.52
N GLY A 29 1.45 17.17 -0.36
CA GLY A 29 0.80 16.15 0.46
C GLY A 29 0.08 15.08 -0.36
N PHE A 30 0.31 13.80 -0.05
CA PHE A 30 -0.50 12.69 -0.54
C PHE A 30 -1.22 12.03 0.63
N LEU A 31 -2.55 12.10 0.62
CA LEU A 31 -3.37 11.37 1.58
C LEU A 31 -3.45 9.90 1.17
N VAL A 32 -3.11 9.01 2.09
CA VAL A 32 -3.09 7.57 1.89
C VAL A 32 -4.33 6.96 2.52
N HIS A 33 -4.90 5.94 1.88
CA HIS A 33 -6.03 5.21 2.45
C HIS A 33 -5.65 4.59 3.82
N PRO A 34 -6.51 4.65 4.85
CA PRO A 34 -6.15 4.19 6.20
C PRO A 34 -5.83 2.70 6.30
N ASP A 35 -6.35 1.90 5.36
CA ASP A 35 -6.11 0.45 5.29
C ASP A 35 -4.86 0.11 4.44
N LEU A 36 -3.90 1.04 4.34
CA LEU A 36 -2.59 0.80 3.73
C LEU A 36 -1.50 1.04 4.75
N ASP A 37 -0.58 0.09 4.82
CA ASP A 37 0.64 0.22 5.60
C ASP A 37 1.63 1.09 4.83
N VAL A 38 2.34 1.97 5.56
CA VAL A 38 3.33 2.88 4.97
C VAL A 38 4.67 2.71 5.67
N THR A 39 5.72 2.44 4.88
CA THR A 39 7.10 2.49 5.36
C THR A 39 7.87 3.57 4.59
N ILE A 40 8.79 4.26 5.26
CA ILE A 40 9.61 5.31 4.65
C ILE A 40 11.08 4.94 4.75
N GLU A 41 11.76 5.00 3.61
CA GLU A 41 13.22 4.85 3.48
C GLU A 41 13.76 6.03 2.67
N GLY A 42 14.42 6.97 3.35
CA GLY A 42 14.90 8.20 2.72
C GLY A 42 13.74 9.04 2.14
N ALA A 43 13.75 9.26 0.83
CA ALA A 43 12.73 10.03 0.12
C ALA A 43 11.66 9.14 -0.56
N THR A 44 11.64 7.83 -0.27
CA THR A 44 10.69 6.89 -0.84
C THR A 44 9.76 6.34 0.25
N ALA A 45 8.46 6.42 0.00
CA ALA A 45 7.45 5.69 0.74
C ALA A 45 7.02 4.43 -0.02
N THR A 46 6.95 3.31 0.68
CA THR A 46 6.36 2.07 0.17
C THR A 46 5.01 1.86 0.84
N LEU A 47 3.97 1.68 0.03
CA LEU A 47 2.61 1.43 0.48
C LEU A 47 2.25 -0.03 0.20
N ALA A 48 1.78 -0.70 1.23
CA ALA A 48 1.41 -2.11 1.18
C ALA A 48 0.01 -2.35 1.74
N ARG A 49 -0.60 -3.46 1.35
CA ARG A 49 -1.79 -4.03 1.99
C ARG A 49 -1.55 -5.50 2.24
N ASP A 50 -1.76 -5.95 3.47
CA ASP A 50 -1.61 -7.35 3.85
C ASP A 50 -0.22 -7.93 3.47
N GLY A 51 0.82 -7.10 3.55
CA GLY A 51 2.20 -7.44 3.19
C GLY A 51 2.52 -7.42 1.69
N GLU A 52 1.55 -7.13 0.82
CA GLU A 52 1.77 -6.96 -0.62
C GLU A 52 2.03 -5.50 -0.96
N VAL A 53 3.16 -5.21 -1.60
CA VAL A 53 3.49 -3.84 -2.06
C VAL A 53 2.62 -3.48 -3.25
N LEU A 54 1.92 -2.34 -3.14
CA LEU A 54 1.00 -1.86 -4.17
C LEU A 54 1.55 -0.62 -4.89
N LEU A 55 2.20 0.27 -4.16
CA LEU A 55 2.63 1.57 -4.67
C LEU A 55 3.93 1.99 -3.99
N ARG A 56 4.85 2.57 -4.76
CA ARG A 56 5.97 3.36 -4.23
C ARG A 56 5.83 4.81 -4.64
N VAL A 57 6.06 5.72 -3.71
CA VAL A 57 6.04 7.17 -3.97
C VAL A 57 7.41 7.73 -3.62
N THR A 58 8.10 8.31 -4.59
CA THR A 58 9.48 8.81 -4.43
C THR A 58 9.54 10.29 -4.77
N GLY A 59 10.05 11.08 -3.83
CA GLY A 59 10.42 12.47 -4.08
C GLY A 59 11.83 12.55 -4.68
N ARG A 60 11.99 13.27 -5.78
CA ARG A 60 13.29 13.53 -6.41
C ARG A 60 13.86 14.90 -5.98
N ASP A 61 15.07 15.21 -6.41
CA ASP A 61 15.68 16.55 -6.35
C ASP A 61 15.69 17.22 -4.95
N GLY A 62 16.01 16.44 -3.92
CA GLY A 62 16.17 16.98 -2.55
C GLY A 62 14.85 17.21 -1.82
N LEU A 63 13.76 16.54 -2.22
CA LEU A 63 12.55 16.49 -1.41
C LEU A 63 12.76 15.60 -0.18
N GLY A 64 12.64 16.18 1.01
CA GLY A 64 12.54 15.44 2.27
C GLY A 64 11.12 14.89 2.44
N LEU A 65 10.99 13.66 2.94
CA LEU A 65 9.69 12.99 3.12
C LEU A 65 9.39 12.76 4.61
N THR A 66 8.17 13.10 5.01
CA THR A 66 7.66 12.89 6.38
C THR A 66 6.27 12.25 6.34
N LEU A 67 5.90 11.52 7.40
CA LEU A 67 4.58 10.90 7.57
C LEU A 67 3.81 11.60 8.69
N HIS A 68 2.56 11.95 8.41
CA HIS A 68 1.61 12.48 9.38
C HIS A 68 0.35 11.59 9.44
N GLY A 69 -0.49 11.77 10.45
CA GLY A 69 -1.77 11.08 10.52
C GLY A 69 -2.68 11.58 11.66
N GLY A 70 -3.92 11.92 11.33
CA GLY A 70 -4.95 12.29 12.31
C GLY A 70 -4.60 13.51 13.17
N GLU A 71 -3.88 14.49 12.62
CA GLU A 71 -3.48 15.68 13.34
C GLU A 71 -4.59 16.74 13.30
N HIS A 72 -4.81 17.43 14.42
CA HIS A 72 -5.85 18.46 14.53
C HIS A 72 -5.33 19.87 14.23
N GLU A 73 -4.03 20.13 14.45
CA GLU A 73 -3.41 21.43 14.26
C GLU A 73 -1.99 21.31 13.65
N PRO A 74 -1.79 21.70 12.38
CA PRO A 74 -2.84 21.99 11.40
C PRO A 74 -3.63 20.72 11.05
N ALA A 75 -4.93 20.85 10.78
CA ALA A 75 -5.78 19.71 10.46
C ALA A 75 -5.28 18.95 9.20
N ARG A 76 -4.82 17.71 9.38
CA ARG A 76 -4.21 16.90 8.30
C ARG A 76 -4.25 15.40 8.58
N GLY A 77 -4.10 14.59 7.53
CA GLY A 77 -4.15 13.12 7.65
C GLY A 77 -5.49 12.57 8.12
N TRP A 78 -6.59 13.07 7.56
CA TRP A 78 -7.95 12.60 7.85
C TRP A 78 -8.62 12.07 6.58
N TYR A 79 -9.27 10.93 6.70
CA TYR A 79 -10.03 10.28 5.63
C TYR A 79 -11.50 10.13 6.02
N SER A 80 -12.40 10.36 5.05
CA SER A 80 -13.85 10.24 5.23
C SER A 80 -14.41 9.29 4.17
N GLU A 81 -14.85 8.10 4.59
CA GLU A 81 -15.53 7.14 3.71
C GLU A 81 -16.91 7.63 3.28
N ARG A 82 -17.58 8.35 4.19
CA ARG A 82 -18.92 8.92 4.02
C ARG A 82 -19.10 10.13 4.91
N PHE A 83 -20.07 10.98 4.57
CA PHE A 83 -20.42 12.15 5.37
C PHE A 83 -20.66 11.77 6.84
N GLY A 84 -20.06 12.54 7.76
CA GLY A 84 -20.14 12.30 9.20
C GLY A 84 -19.21 11.22 9.74
N SER A 85 -18.35 10.62 8.90
CA SER A 85 -17.28 9.70 9.35
C SER A 85 -15.91 10.33 9.12
N LEU A 86 -15.03 10.20 10.11
CA LEU A 86 -13.66 10.67 10.03
C LEU A 86 -12.77 9.61 10.67
N ARG A 87 -11.74 9.19 9.95
CA ARG A 87 -10.72 8.26 10.45
C ARG A 87 -9.33 8.90 10.24
N PRO A 88 -8.40 8.74 11.19
CA PRO A 88 -7.01 9.04 10.93
C PRO A 88 -6.52 8.25 9.72
N ALA A 89 -5.73 8.89 8.88
CA ALA A 89 -5.17 8.31 7.67
C ALA A 89 -3.74 8.80 7.49
N PRO A 90 -2.82 7.94 7.01
CA PRO A 90 -1.46 8.38 6.77
C PRO A 90 -1.45 9.47 5.70
N GLN A 91 -0.61 10.47 5.88
CA GLN A 91 -0.35 11.50 4.88
C GLN A 91 1.14 11.64 4.67
N LEU A 92 1.57 11.34 3.45
CA LEU A 92 2.93 11.61 3.00
C LEU A 92 3.07 13.11 2.73
N VAL A 93 4.10 13.73 3.28
CA VAL A 93 4.39 15.15 3.08
C VAL A 93 5.82 15.31 2.60
N PHE A 94 5.96 15.74 1.35
CA PHE A 94 7.24 16.11 0.75
C PHE A 94 7.51 17.60 0.98
N LYS A 95 8.73 17.90 1.43
CA LYS A 95 9.21 19.26 1.71
C LYS A 95 10.49 19.53 0.92
N PRO A 96 10.54 20.60 0.11
CA PRO A 96 11.76 20.99 -0.58
C PRO A 96 12.89 21.31 0.39
N GLN A 97 14.08 20.77 0.13
CA GLN A 97 15.30 21.19 0.79
C GLN A 97 16.02 22.18 -0.12
N GLY A 98 15.89 23.47 0.20
CA GLY A 98 16.53 24.57 -0.54
C GLY A 98 15.56 25.38 -1.37
N ASN A 99 16.09 26.05 -2.40
CA ASN A 99 15.37 27.07 -3.16
C ASN A 99 14.77 26.57 -4.49
N SER A 100 14.62 25.25 -4.65
CA SER A 100 14.01 24.69 -5.87
C SER A 100 12.57 25.20 -6.03
N ARG A 101 12.17 25.33 -7.30
CA ARG A 101 10.80 25.69 -7.70
C ARG A 101 10.14 24.61 -8.55
N ARG A 102 10.90 23.58 -8.91
CA ARG A 102 10.44 22.43 -9.64
C ARG A 102 10.56 21.24 -8.70
N PHE A 103 9.46 20.53 -8.54
CA PHE A 103 9.36 19.39 -7.64
C PHE A 103 8.86 18.20 -8.44
N GLU A 104 9.63 17.13 -8.44
CA GLU A 104 9.35 15.92 -9.20
C GLU A 104 9.04 14.79 -8.24
N ILE A 105 7.87 14.18 -8.40
CA ILE A 105 7.44 13.02 -7.63
C ILE A 105 7.10 11.89 -8.58
N GLU A 106 7.57 10.70 -8.25
CA GLU A 106 7.32 9.49 -9.01
C GLU A 106 6.44 8.54 -8.22
N LEU A 107 5.40 8.03 -8.86
CA LEU A 107 4.49 7.03 -8.32
C LEU A 107 4.60 5.76 -9.16
N GLU A 108 5.16 4.70 -8.58
CA GLU A 108 5.26 3.37 -9.21
C GLU A 108 4.13 2.49 -8.69
N VAL A 109 3.11 2.22 -9.52
CA VAL A 109 2.08 1.23 -9.24
C VAL A 109 2.60 -0.15 -9.62
N VAL A 110 2.76 -1.02 -8.64
CA VAL A 110 3.32 -2.36 -8.82
C VAL A 110 2.27 -3.29 -9.40
N ALA A 111 2.67 -4.13 -10.36
CA ALA A 111 1.80 -5.15 -10.92
C ALA A 111 1.40 -6.15 -9.82
N ALA A 112 0.10 -6.39 -9.65
CA ALA A 112 -0.36 -7.46 -8.77
C ALA A 112 0.20 -8.81 -9.28
N PRO A 113 0.76 -9.66 -8.39
CA PRO A 113 1.17 -10.99 -8.78
C PRO A 113 -0.07 -11.77 -9.26
N PRO A 114 0.11 -12.69 -10.23
CA PRO A 114 -1.01 -13.49 -10.71
C PRO A 114 -1.63 -14.25 -9.55
N ARG A 115 -2.93 -14.01 -9.29
CA ARG A 115 -3.69 -14.78 -8.30
C ARG A 115 -3.55 -16.26 -8.64
N GLN A 116 -2.87 -17.02 -7.78
CA GLN A 116 -2.86 -18.47 -7.89
C GLN A 116 -4.30 -18.94 -7.69
N SER A 117 -4.95 -19.36 -8.79
CA SER A 117 -6.25 -19.99 -8.68
C SER A 117 -6.04 -21.28 -7.88
N ASN A 118 -6.56 -21.34 -6.66
CA ASN A 118 -6.64 -22.61 -5.93
C ASN A 118 -7.47 -23.58 -6.77
N LYS A 119 -6.76 -24.43 -7.54
CA LYS A 119 -7.35 -25.52 -8.29
C LYS A 119 -7.85 -26.49 -7.24
N LYS A 120 -9.15 -26.41 -6.90
CA LYS A 120 -9.83 -27.37 -6.02
C LYS A 120 -9.45 -28.77 -6.50
N SER A 121 -8.56 -29.44 -5.76
CA SER A 121 -8.36 -30.88 -5.88
C SER A 121 -9.65 -31.51 -5.38
N ASN A 122 -10.58 -31.74 -6.31
CA ASN A 122 -11.79 -32.50 -6.05
C ASN A 122 -11.38 -33.97 -5.94
N GLY A 123 -10.73 -34.33 -4.83
CA GLY A 123 -10.42 -35.67 -4.44
C GLY A 123 -11.72 -36.41 -4.17
N ARG A 124 -12.16 -37.22 -5.14
CA ARG A 124 -13.20 -38.23 -4.95
C ARG A 124 -12.73 -39.16 -3.82
N ASN A 125 -13.26 -38.97 -2.62
CA ASN A 125 -13.25 -39.99 -1.58
C ASN A 125 -14.08 -41.20 -2.08
N ARG A 126 -13.42 -42.18 -2.68
CA ARG A 126 -13.96 -43.54 -2.75
C ARG A 126 -13.76 -44.18 -1.38
N ALA A 127 -14.83 -44.18 -0.58
CA ALA A 127 -14.93 -45.03 0.59
C ALA A 127 -14.84 -46.50 0.14
N ALA A 128 -13.70 -47.14 0.40
CA ALA A 128 -13.61 -48.59 0.36
C ALA A 128 -14.24 -49.13 1.64
N LYS A 129 -15.39 -49.80 1.50
CA LYS A 129 -16.01 -50.65 2.52
C LYS A 129 -15.00 -51.70 2.98
N ALA A 130 -14.65 -51.70 4.27
CA ALA A 130 -14.06 -52.86 4.92
C ALA A 130 -15.15 -53.90 5.23
N PRO A 131 -14.98 -55.18 4.92
CA PRO A 131 -15.89 -56.22 5.41
C PRO A 131 -15.61 -56.50 6.89
N LEU A 132 -16.68 -56.45 7.67
CA LEU A 132 -16.77 -56.93 9.04
C LEU A 132 -16.72 -58.47 9.00
N VAL A 133 -15.66 -59.08 9.52
CA VAL A 133 -15.64 -60.50 9.84
C VAL A 133 -15.68 -60.63 11.36
N LEU A 134 -16.84 -61.04 11.87
CA LEU A 134 -16.97 -61.68 13.17
C LEU A 134 -16.37 -63.08 13.05
N GLU A 135 -15.42 -63.43 13.90
CA GLU A 135 -15.25 -64.83 14.29
C GLU A 135 -14.95 -64.93 15.79
N THR A 136 -15.59 -65.93 16.36
CA THR A 136 -15.90 -66.18 17.77
C THR A 136 -14.88 -67.15 18.39
N ALA A 137 -14.56 -66.88 19.66
CA ALA A 137 -14.29 -67.82 20.76
C ALA A 137 -13.09 -68.81 20.70
N ALA A 138 -12.25 -68.77 21.75
CA ALA A 138 -12.06 -69.89 22.69
C ALA A 138 -11.37 -69.42 24.01
N PRO A 139 -11.62 -70.10 25.16
CA PRO A 139 -11.10 -69.73 26.49
C PRO A 139 -9.95 -70.63 27.00
N GLY A 140 -9.24 -70.15 28.03
CA GLY A 140 -8.32 -70.93 28.90
C GLY A 140 -6.86 -70.49 28.77
N ARG A 141 -6.11 -70.18 29.84
CA ARG A 141 -6.16 -70.56 31.26
C ARG A 141 -5.78 -69.37 32.14
#